data_AF-A0A9D6TUB8-F1
#
_entry.id   AF-A0A9D6TUB8-F1
#
_cell.length_a   1.000
_cell.length_b   1.000
_cell.length_c   1.000
_cell.angle_alpha   90.00
_cell.angle_beta   90.00
_cell.angle_gamma   90.00
#
_symmetry.space_group_name_H-M   'P 1'
#
loop_
_entity.id
_entity.type
_entity.pdbx_description
1 polymer ?
#
loop_
_entity_poly.entity_id
_entity_poly.type
_entity_poly.pdbx_seq_one_letter_code
_entity_poly.pdbx_strand_id
1 'polypeptide(L)'
;MKRLVVVPLALAVVITLGLGPALAWQCPVQWKAAEEAIKKAEAMNTPPEAKALLTEAKKFLAESKKHHNEGNAKIDHAHSMWKAKAALAQAEAAATISTP
;
A
#
# COMPACT_ATOMS: atom_id res chain seq x y z
N MET A 1 -29.15 -29.98 -15.25
CA MET A 1 -28.10 -29.27 -16.03
C MET A 1 -28.08 -27.75 -15.79
N LYS A 2 -29.21 -27.01 -15.85
CA LYS A 2 -29.21 -25.55 -15.61
C LYS A 2 -28.68 -25.09 -14.24
N ARG A 3 -28.92 -25.85 -13.16
CA ARG A 3 -28.44 -25.51 -11.80
C ARG A 3 -26.93 -25.69 -11.60
N LEU A 4 -26.27 -26.52 -12.42
CA LEU A 4 -24.83 -26.80 -12.31
C LEU A 4 -23.96 -25.69 -12.91
N VAL A 5 -24.53 -24.83 -13.76
CA VAL A 5 -23.81 -23.70 -14.40
C VAL A 5 -24.04 -22.39 -13.64
N VAL A 6 -25.19 -22.25 -12.96
CA VAL A 6 -25.55 -21.02 -12.23
C VAL A 6 -24.68 -20.81 -10.98
N VAL A 7 -24.34 -21.88 -10.26
CA VAL A 7 -23.51 -21.80 -9.04
C VAL A 7 -22.09 -21.30 -9.32
N PRO A 8 -21.32 -21.87 -10.28
CA PRO A 8 -19.98 -21.36 -10.58
C PRO A 8 -20.01 -19.94 -11.17
N LEU A 9 -21.04 -19.60 -11.95
CA LEU A 9 -21.18 -18.26 -12.52
C LEU A 9 -21.50 -17.20 -11.44
N ALA A 10 -22.39 -17.52 -10.49
CA ALA A 10 -22.68 -16.64 -9.36
C ALA A 10 -21.46 -16.46 -8.45
N LEU A 11 -20.68 -17.52 -8.22
CA LEU A 11 -19.46 -17.45 -7.43
C LEU A 11 -18.37 -16.61 -8.13
N ALA A 12 -18.22 -16.75 -9.44
CA ALA A 12 -17.30 -15.92 -10.22
C ALA A 12 -17.67 -14.43 -10.17
N VAL A 13 -18.97 -14.10 -10.22
CA VAL A 13 -19.46 -12.71 -10.09
C VAL A 13 -19.21 -12.15 -8.68
N VAL A 14 -19.40 -12.94 -7.62
CA VAL A 14 -19.10 -12.50 -6.25
C VAL A 14 -17.60 -12.25 -6.04
N ILE A 15 -16.74 -13.08 -6.62
CA ILE A 15 -15.28 -12.90 -6.54
C ILE A 15 -14.85 -11.64 -7.29
N THR A 16 -15.36 -11.40 -8.50
CA THR A 16 -14.98 -10.21 -9.28
C THR A 16 -15.51 -8.91 -8.66
N LEU A 17 -16.69 -8.93 -8.03
CA LEU A 17 -17.24 -7.78 -7.31
C LEU A 17 -16.58 -7.56 -5.92
N GLY A 18 -16.04 -8.62 -5.32
CA GLY A 18 -15.31 -8.56 -4.04
C GLY A 18 -13.92 -7.94 -4.15
N LEU A 19 -13.34 -7.88 -5.34
CA LEU A 19 -12.06 -7.21 -5.64
C LEU A 19 -12.17 -5.67 -5.76
N GLY A 20 -13.19 -5.07 -5.13
CA GLY A 20 -13.50 -3.65 -5.24
C GLY A 20 -12.61 -2.71 -4.41
N PRO A 21 -12.96 -1.40 -4.38
CA PRO A 21 -12.24 -0.35 -3.63
C PRO A 21 -12.07 -0.66 -2.15
N ALA A 22 -12.96 -1.52 -1.62
CA ALA A 22 -12.90 -2.01 -0.26
C ALA A 22 -11.61 -2.78 0.04
N LEU A 23 -10.94 -3.42 -0.95
CA LEU A 23 -9.62 -4.08 -0.80
C LEU A 23 -8.42 -3.11 -0.91
N ALA A 24 -8.64 -1.92 -1.46
CA ALA A 24 -7.63 -0.86 -1.46
C ALA A 24 -7.57 -0.12 -0.12
N TRP A 25 -8.53 -0.35 0.79
CA TRP A 25 -8.64 0.36 2.06
C TRP A 25 -8.21 -0.49 3.29
N GLN A 26 -7.16 -1.30 3.10
CA GLN A 26 -6.61 -2.20 4.11
C GLN A 26 -5.18 -1.77 4.41
N CYS A 27 -4.86 -1.54 5.69
CA CYS A 27 -3.50 -1.17 6.10
C CYS A 27 -2.43 -2.12 5.52
N PRO A 28 -2.57 -3.46 5.56
CA PRO A 28 -1.58 -4.37 4.98
C PRO A 28 -1.33 -4.20 3.47
N VAL A 29 -2.38 -3.94 2.69
CA VAL A 29 -2.25 -3.72 1.24
C VAL A 29 -1.47 -2.44 0.96
N GLN A 30 -1.77 -1.38 1.71
CA GLN A 30 -1.08 -0.10 1.58
C GLN A 30 0.38 -0.18 2.05
N TRP A 31 0.67 -0.95 3.10
CA TRP A 31 2.06 -1.19 3.54
C TRP A 31 2.85 -1.90 2.45
N LYS A 32 2.30 -2.96 1.87
CA LYS A 32 2.99 -3.73 0.83
C LYS A 32 3.33 -2.84 -0.38
N ALA A 33 2.40 -2.02 -0.82
CA ALA A 33 2.66 -1.07 -1.92
C ALA A 33 3.80 -0.09 -1.57
N ALA A 34 3.80 0.48 -0.36
CA ALA A 34 4.87 1.35 0.10
C ALA A 34 6.23 0.62 0.23
N GLU A 35 6.24 -0.60 0.76
CA GLU A 35 7.44 -1.43 0.89
C GLU A 35 8.07 -1.76 -0.46
N GLU A 36 7.25 -2.16 -1.43
CA GLU A 36 7.70 -2.46 -2.78
C GLU A 36 8.25 -1.22 -3.48
N ALA A 37 7.60 -0.06 -3.33
CA ALA A 37 8.08 1.20 -3.88
C ALA A 37 9.40 1.65 -3.24
N ILE A 38 9.54 1.55 -1.92
CA ILE A 38 10.79 1.85 -1.20
C ILE A 38 11.91 0.95 -1.74
N LYS A 39 11.69 -0.37 -1.79
CA LYS A 39 12.69 -1.31 -2.27
C LYS A 39 13.09 -1.04 -3.73
N LYS A 40 12.12 -0.68 -4.58
CA LYS A 40 12.38 -0.31 -5.97
C LYS A 40 13.29 0.92 -6.06
N ALA A 41 12.97 1.98 -5.32
CA ALA A 41 13.77 3.21 -5.30
C ALA A 41 15.16 2.99 -4.69
N GLU A 42 15.30 2.14 -3.67
CA GLU A 42 16.60 1.79 -3.07
C GLU A 42 17.52 1.02 -4.01
N ALA A 43 16.96 0.28 -4.98
CA ALA A 43 17.73 -0.44 -5.98
C ALA A 43 18.30 0.47 -7.09
N MET A 44 17.91 1.74 -7.12
CA MET A 44 18.35 2.73 -8.10
C MET A 44 19.59 3.49 -7.63
N ASN A 45 20.28 4.15 -8.55
CA ASN A 45 21.28 5.15 -8.23
C ASN A 45 20.58 6.43 -7.72
N THR A 46 20.48 6.52 -6.40
CA THR A 46 19.70 7.52 -5.66
C THR A 46 20.56 8.73 -5.27
N PRO A 47 20.28 9.94 -5.79
CA PRO A 47 20.98 11.15 -5.35
C PRO A 47 20.61 11.53 -3.91
N PRO A 48 21.35 12.45 -3.25
CA PRO A 48 21.10 12.83 -1.85
C PRO A 48 19.66 13.24 -1.55
N GLU A 49 19.02 13.99 -2.43
CA GLU A 49 17.62 14.37 -2.33
C GLU A 49 16.68 13.16 -2.34
N ALA A 50 16.94 12.14 -3.16
CA ALA A 50 16.17 10.90 -3.18
C ALA A 50 16.36 10.09 -1.88
N LYS A 51 17.56 10.13 -1.30
CA LYS A 51 17.84 9.47 0.00
C LYS A 51 17.06 10.12 1.14
N ALA A 52 16.88 11.45 1.11
CA ALA A 52 16.05 12.15 2.08
C ALA A 52 14.57 11.72 1.96
N LEU A 53 14.04 11.64 0.74
CA LEU A 53 12.68 11.14 0.46
C LEU A 53 12.50 9.69 0.94
N LEU A 54 13.47 8.81 0.66
CA LEU A 54 13.46 7.41 1.13
C LEU A 54 13.51 7.29 2.66
N THR A 55 14.24 8.17 3.33
CA THR A 55 14.29 8.22 4.80
C THR A 55 12.91 8.56 5.36
N GLU A 56 12.26 9.57 4.81
CA GLU A 56 10.92 9.96 5.27
C GLU A 56 9.86 8.91 4.90
N ALA A 57 10.00 8.25 3.74
CA ALA A 57 9.15 7.13 3.35
C ALA A 57 9.18 6.00 4.39
N LYS A 58 10.38 5.57 4.80
CA LYS A 58 10.55 4.53 5.82
C LYS A 58 9.98 4.94 7.17
N LYS A 59 10.17 6.20 7.57
CA LYS A 59 9.60 6.75 8.81
C LYS A 59 8.07 6.70 8.77
N PHE A 60 7.44 7.17 7.69
CA PHE A 60 5.99 7.10 7.56
C PHE A 60 5.46 5.67 7.54
N LEU A 61 6.17 4.73 6.93
CA LEU A 61 5.79 3.32 6.97
C LEU A 61 5.86 2.75 8.40
N ALA A 62 6.88 3.10 9.17
CA ALA A 62 6.99 2.71 10.58
C ALA A 62 5.85 3.30 11.43
N GLU A 63 5.59 4.61 11.29
CA GLU A 63 4.47 5.29 11.96
C GLU A 63 3.12 4.68 11.55
N SER A 64 2.97 4.31 10.29
CA SER A 64 1.78 3.64 9.78
C SER A 64 1.51 2.32 10.48
N LYS A 65 2.54 1.47 10.61
CA LYS A 65 2.44 0.19 11.33
C LYS A 65 2.15 0.41 12.82
N LYS A 66 2.77 1.42 13.43
CA LYS A 66 2.51 1.81 14.82
C LYS A 66 1.04 2.16 15.06
N HIS A 67 0.48 3.05 14.22
CA HIS A 67 -0.94 3.43 14.32
C HIS A 67 -1.90 2.25 14.20
N HIS A 68 -1.57 1.22 13.43
CA HIS A 68 -2.41 0.03 13.34
C HIS A 68 -2.25 -0.90 14.55
N ASN A 69 -1.02 -1.10 15.03
CA ASN A 69 -0.73 -2.07 16.09
C ASN A 69 -1.10 -1.56 17.49
N GLU A 70 -0.98 -0.25 17.72
CA GLU A 70 -1.24 0.38 19.03
C GLU A 70 -2.61 1.08 19.07
N GLY A 71 -3.23 1.28 17.91
CA GLY A 71 -4.51 1.97 17.77
C GLY A 71 -5.71 1.05 17.98
N ASN A 72 -6.72 1.56 18.69
CA ASN A 72 -7.95 0.82 18.98
C ASN A 72 -9.19 1.50 18.38
N ALA A 73 -9.00 2.63 17.68
CA ALA A 73 -10.08 3.41 17.10
C ALA A 73 -9.97 3.46 15.56
N LYS A 74 -11.12 3.71 14.91
CA LYS A 74 -11.21 3.87 13.46
C LYS A 74 -10.27 4.96 12.93
N ILE A 75 -10.06 6.03 13.71
CA ILE A 75 -9.15 7.12 13.34
C ILE A 75 -7.68 6.65 13.28
N ASP A 76 -7.27 5.70 14.11
CA ASP A 76 -5.92 5.16 14.08
C ASP A 76 -5.68 4.35 12.81
N HIS A 77 -6.67 3.57 12.38
CA HIS A 77 -6.61 2.90 11.07
C HIS A 77 -6.54 3.90 9.91
N ALA A 78 -7.28 5.02 9.99
CA ALA A 78 -7.20 6.07 8.97
C ALA A 78 -5.81 6.74 8.95
N HIS A 79 -5.23 7.05 10.11
CA HIS A 79 -3.86 7.56 10.23
C HIS A 79 -2.83 6.57 9.70
N SER A 80 -2.95 5.29 10.05
CA SER A 80 -2.12 4.23 9.50
C SER A 80 -2.16 4.27 7.98
N MET A 81 -3.34 4.29 7.39
CA MET A 81 -3.50 4.32 5.94
C MET A 81 -2.93 5.57 5.27
N TRP A 82 -3.15 6.75 5.84
CA TRP A 82 -2.60 8.00 5.30
C TRP A 82 -1.08 7.99 5.32
N LYS A 83 -0.48 7.48 6.41
CA LYS A 83 0.96 7.34 6.54
C LYS A 83 1.54 6.34 5.54
N ALA A 84 0.87 5.21 5.29
CA ALA A 84 1.29 4.26 4.26
C ALA A 84 1.28 4.90 2.85
N LYS A 85 0.24 5.68 2.52
CA LYS A 85 0.15 6.41 1.25
C LYS A 85 1.21 7.50 1.12
N ALA A 86 1.49 8.22 2.21
CA ALA A 86 2.58 9.19 2.23
C ALA A 86 3.94 8.51 2.00
N ALA A 87 4.17 7.34 2.62
CA ALA A 87 5.37 6.56 2.39
C ALA A 87 5.53 6.14 0.92
N LEU A 88 4.45 5.64 0.30
CA LEU A 88 4.41 5.30 -1.12
C LEU A 88 4.78 6.51 -1.99
N ALA A 89 4.11 7.64 -1.79
CA ALA A 89 4.34 8.85 -2.59
C ALA A 89 5.80 9.36 -2.48
N GLN A 90 6.39 9.32 -1.28
CA GLN A 90 7.79 9.70 -1.06
C GLN A 90 8.74 8.74 -1.79
N ALA A 91 8.48 7.43 -1.76
CA ALA A 91 9.29 6.44 -2.45
C ALA A 91 9.18 6.56 -3.98
N GLU A 92 7.98 6.82 -4.51
CA GLU A 92 7.78 7.07 -5.95
C GLU A 92 8.46 8.36 -6.41
N ALA A 93 8.42 9.43 -5.61
CA ALA A 93 9.16 10.65 -5.87
C ALA A 93 10.68 10.39 -5.87
N ALA A 94 11.18 9.60 -4.91
CA ALA A 94 12.59 9.21 -4.88
C ALA A 94 12.99 8.44 -6.15
N ALA A 95 12.19 7.47 -6.58
CA ALA A 95 12.43 6.73 -7.82
C ALA A 95 12.42 7.65 -9.05
N THR A 96 11.50 8.62 -9.10
CA THR A 96 11.34 9.54 -10.23
C THR A 96 12.58 10.41 -10.47
N ILE A 97 13.26 10.82 -9.40
CA ILE A 97 14.48 11.64 -9.48
C ILE A 97 15.77 10.81 -9.44
N SER A 98 15.66 9.48 -9.43
CA SER A 98 16.79 8.56 -9.44
C SER A 98 17.06 8.03 -10.85
N THR A 99 18.23 7.44 -11.04
CA THR A 99 18.60 6.77 -12.30
C THR A 99 18.66 5.26 -12.11
N PRO A 100 18.23 4.44 -13.09
CA PRO A 100 18.26 2.97 -12.99
C PRO A 100 19.63 2.40 -12.65
#